data_AF-X1CP21-F1
#
_entry.id   AF-X1CP21-F1
#
_cell.length_a   1.000
_cell.length_b   1.000
_cell.length_c   1.000
_cell.angle_alpha   90.00
_cell.angle_beta   90.00
_cell.angle_gamma   90.00
#
_symmetry.space_group_name_H-M   'P 1'
#
loop_
_entity.id
_entity.type
_entity.pdbx_description
1 polymer ?
#
loop_
_entity_poly.entity_id
_entity_poly.type
_entity_poly.pdbx_seq_one_letter_code
_entity_poly.pdbx_strand_id
1 'polypeptide(L)'
;MRDAFSHYLSTDVINELISDPDKLNLGGEKKVLTAFFTDVQGFSTISEKMDPTDLVKLLNAYLTEMSNIVLDLRGTIDKYEGDAIISFFGAPIEYGSHAGNACLAAVRMKKMESLLNEHFLKESLSPNPLLTRMGINTGEMVVGNMGTAKKMDYTIMGNSVNLAARLEGVNKQYGTWILISEATCQAAGDG
;
A
#
# COMPACT_ATOMS: atom_id res chain seq x y z
N MET A 1 7.10 -2.65 -21.88
CA MET A 1 5.89 -3.08 -21.15
C MET A 1 6.26 -3.69 -19.80
N ARG A 2 7.11 -4.73 -19.74
CA ARG A 2 7.63 -5.27 -18.47
C ARG A 2 8.21 -4.22 -17.52
N ASP A 3 9.16 -3.40 -18.00
CA ASP A 3 9.87 -2.44 -17.14
C ASP A 3 9.00 -1.29 -16.60
N ALA A 4 7.85 -1.02 -17.23
CA ALA A 4 6.95 0.04 -16.77
C ALA A 4 6.10 -0.37 -15.57
N PHE A 5 5.85 -1.68 -15.41
CA PHE A 5 5.00 -2.24 -14.36
C PHE A 5 5.77 -3.02 -13.28
N SER A 6 7.05 -3.32 -13.51
CA SER A 6 7.94 -4.03 -12.56
C SER A 6 8.09 -3.31 -11.22
N HIS A 7 7.87 -2.00 -11.17
CA HIS A 7 7.95 -1.23 -9.94
C HIS A 7 6.66 -1.25 -9.10
N TYR A 8 5.54 -1.69 -9.68
CA TYR A 8 4.21 -1.58 -9.06
C TYR A 8 3.54 -2.93 -8.80
N LEU A 9 3.94 -3.96 -9.55
CA LEU A 9 3.28 -5.26 -9.59
C LEU A 9 4.26 -6.39 -9.33
N SER A 10 3.76 -7.49 -8.76
CA SER A 10 4.56 -8.69 -8.59
C SER A 10 4.87 -9.35 -9.94
N THR A 11 5.96 -10.12 -9.99
CA THR A 11 6.39 -10.84 -11.21
C THR A 11 5.28 -11.73 -11.77
N ASP A 12 4.50 -12.38 -10.91
CA ASP A 12 3.39 -13.25 -11.32
C ASP A 12 2.26 -12.46 -11.98
N VAL A 13 1.91 -11.30 -11.43
CA VAL A 13 0.91 -10.41 -12.02
C VAL A 13 1.39 -9.88 -13.38
N ILE A 14 2.67 -9.51 -13.50
CA ILE A 14 3.25 -9.06 -14.77
C ILE A 14 3.19 -10.15 -15.83
N ASN A 15 3.54 -11.39 -15.46
CA ASN A 15 3.51 -12.51 -16.39
C ASN A 15 2.08 -12.80 -16.87
N GLU A 16 1.08 -12.66 -15.99
CA GLU A 16 -0.33 -12.80 -16.36
C GLU A 16 -0.76 -11.72 -17.37
N LEU A 17 -0.38 -10.46 -17.15
CA LEU A 17 -0.70 -9.36 -18.07
C LEU A 17 -0.02 -9.49 -19.43
N ILE A 18 1.17 -10.10 -19.49
CA ILE A 18 1.86 -10.39 -20.76
C ILE A 18 1.16 -11.51 -21.52
N SER A 19 0.63 -12.51 -20.80
CA SER A 19 -0.08 -13.64 -21.41
C SER A 19 -1.44 -13.23 -22.00
N ASP A 20 -2.03 -12.15 -21.49
CA ASP A 20 -3.31 -11.61 -21.95
C ASP A 20 -3.29 -10.06 -21.90
N PRO A 21 -2.74 -9.40 -22.94
CA PRO A 21 -2.62 -7.96 -23.00
C PRO A 21 -3.97 -7.21 -22.98
N ASP A 22 -5.06 -7.89 -23.35
CA ASP A 22 -6.41 -7.30 -23.35
C ASP A 22 -6.93 -7.07 -21.92
N LYS A 23 -6.38 -7.76 -20.92
CA LYS A 23 -6.60 -7.44 -19.49
C LYS A 23 -5.98 -6.11 -19.09
N LEU A 24 -5.04 -5.59 -19.87
CA LEU A 24 -4.42 -4.29 -19.66
C LEU A 24 -5.28 -3.19 -20.30
N ASN A 25 -6.53 -3.05 -19.87
CA ASN A 25 -7.36 -1.91 -20.22
C ASN A 25 -6.87 -0.68 -19.45
N LEU A 26 -6.04 0.11 -20.13
CA LEU A 26 -5.40 1.31 -19.56
C LEU A 26 -6.33 2.51 -19.40
N GLY A 27 -7.58 2.40 -19.87
CA GLY A 27 -8.62 3.39 -19.62
C GLY A 27 -9.10 3.37 -18.17
N GLY A 28 -9.65 4.48 -17.69
CA GLY A 28 -10.30 4.52 -16.37
C GLY A 28 -11.54 3.64 -16.34
N GLU A 29 -11.50 2.54 -15.60
CA GLU A 29 -12.63 1.63 -15.41
C GLU A 29 -13.15 1.72 -13.98
N LYS A 30 -14.47 1.68 -13.82
CA LYS A 30 -15.13 1.70 -12.52
C LYS A 30 -15.23 0.28 -11.98
N LYS A 31 -14.55 -0.01 -10.86
CA LYS A 31 -14.50 -1.33 -10.21
C LYS A 31 -14.72 -1.22 -8.71
N VAL A 32 -15.19 -2.30 -8.11
CA VAL A 32 -15.14 -2.48 -6.65
C VAL A 32 -13.76 -3.04 -6.32
N LEU A 33 -12.96 -2.27 -5.60
CA LEU A 33 -11.59 -2.62 -5.21
C LEU A 33 -11.39 -2.35 -3.72
N THR A 34 -10.24 -2.75 -3.18
CA THR A 34 -9.83 -2.36 -1.82
C THR A 34 -8.65 -1.42 -1.87
N ALA A 35 -8.86 -0.19 -1.40
CA ALA A 35 -7.79 0.81 -1.23
C ALA A 35 -7.11 0.64 0.13
N PHE A 36 -5.79 0.83 0.16
CA PHE A 36 -4.93 0.59 1.32
C PHE A 36 -3.92 1.72 1.46
N PHE A 37 -3.93 2.40 2.61
CA PHE A 37 -3.03 3.52 2.93
C PHE A 37 -2.23 3.21 4.18
N THR A 38 -0.96 3.60 4.18
CA THR A 38 -0.10 3.58 5.38
C THR A 38 0.49 4.95 5.68
N ASP A 39 0.88 5.17 6.93
CA ASP A 39 1.70 6.31 7.38
C ASP A 39 2.50 5.89 8.62
N VAL A 40 3.75 6.33 8.75
CA VAL A 40 4.58 6.11 9.94
C VAL A 40 4.37 7.26 10.93
N GLN A 41 3.91 6.90 12.13
CA GLN A 41 3.70 7.85 13.20
C GLN A 41 4.96 8.66 13.50
N GLY A 42 4.86 9.97 13.30
CA GLY A 42 5.91 10.91 13.69
C GLY A 42 7.15 10.83 12.80
N PHE A 43 7.02 10.34 11.56
CA PHE A 43 8.13 10.24 10.62
C PHE A 43 8.85 11.58 10.41
N SER A 44 8.14 12.71 10.34
CA SER A 44 8.77 14.04 10.23
C SER A 44 9.79 14.28 11.37
N THR A 45 9.42 13.98 12.61
CA THR A 45 10.32 14.13 13.78
C THR A 45 11.48 13.13 13.77
N ILE A 46 11.29 11.94 13.18
CA ILE A 46 12.39 10.98 12.97
C ILE A 46 13.36 11.55 11.93
N SER A 47 12.83 12.02 10.79
CA SER A 47 13.61 12.52 9.66
C SER A 47 14.47 13.74 10.01
N GLU A 48 13.96 14.66 10.85
CA GLU A 48 14.68 15.85 11.31
C GLU A 48 15.92 15.53 12.17
N LYS A 49 15.99 14.32 12.74
CA LYS A 49 17.08 13.89 13.64
C LYS A 49 18.13 13.03 12.95
N MET A 50 18.00 12.79 11.66
CA MET A 50 18.85 11.87 10.91
C MET A 50 19.64 12.60 9.83
N ASP A 51 20.83 12.09 9.52
CA ASP A 51 21.52 12.46 8.29
C ASP A 51 20.66 12.03 7.08
N PRO A 52 20.53 12.86 6.02
CA PRO A 52 19.73 12.52 4.85
C PRO A 52 20.12 11.18 4.21
N THR A 53 21.40 10.82 4.22
CA THR A 53 21.88 9.56 3.62
C THR A 53 21.40 8.36 4.41
N ASP A 54 21.42 8.45 5.74
CA ASP A 54 20.98 7.35 6.61
C ASP A 54 19.46 7.26 6.65
N LEU A 55 18.76 8.40 6.57
CA LEU A 55 17.30 8.43 6.42
C LEU A 55 16.86 7.70 5.15
N VAL A 56 17.54 7.91 4.02
CA VAL A 56 17.21 7.22 2.77
C VAL A 56 17.44 5.71 2.89
N LYS A 57 18.51 5.26 3.56
CA LYS A 57 18.74 3.83 3.79
C LYS A 57 17.65 3.20 4.64
N LEU A 58 17.29 3.87 5.75
CA LEU A 58 16.22 3.44 6.65
C LEU A 58 14.88 3.35 5.91
N LEU A 59 14.53 4.41 5.18
CA LEU A 59 13.28 4.48 4.43
C LEU A 59 13.22 3.41 3.34
N ASN A 60 14.28 3.20 2.58
CA ASN A 60 14.33 2.16 1.56
C ASN A 60 14.17 0.75 2.17
N ALA A 61 14.83 0.47 3.30
CA ALA A 61 14.68 -0.82 3.98
C ALA A 61 13.23 -1.05 4.44
N TYR A 62 12.62 -0.04 5.06
CA TYR A 62 11.23 -0.08 5.49
C TYR A 62 10.26 -0.26 4.31
N LEU A 63 10.35 0.60 3.29
CA LEU A 63 9.46 0.56 2.12
C LEU A 63 9.60 -0.77 1.36
N THR A 64 10.81 -1.33 1.28
CA THR A 64 11.05 -2.63 0.61
C THR A 64 10.27 -3.75 1.30
N GLU A 65 10.46 -3.94 2.61
CA GLU A 65 9.83 -5.04 3.33
C GLU A 65 8.30 -4.90 3.40
N MET A 66 7.80 -3.68 3.58
CA MET A 66 6.36 -3.43 3.59
C MET A 66 5.72 -3.64 2.20
N SER A 67 6.38 -3.17 1.14
CA SER A 67 5.87 -3.34 -0.23
C SER A 67 5.89 -4.79 -0.68
N ASN A 68 6.92 -5.57 -0.30
CA ASN A 68 6.97 -7.01 -0.57
C ASN A 68 5.72 -7.72 -0.05
N ILE A 69 5.23 -7.36 1.14
CA ILE A 69 4.01 -7.95 1.71
C ILE A 69 2.77 -7.65 0.85
N VAL A 70 2.64 -6.42 0.33
CA VAL A 70 1.54 -6.06 -0.58
C VAL A 70 1.62 -6.90 -1.85
N LEU A 71 2.80 -6.98 -2.46
CA LEU A 71 3.05 -7.67 -3.72
C LEU A 71 2.83 -9.20 -3.59
N ASP A 72 3.30 -9.79 -2.50
CA ASP A 72 3.13 -11.22 -2.17
C ASP A 72 1.65 -11.60 -1.99
N LEU A 73 0.82 -10.63 -1.59
CA LEU A 73 -0.63 -10.79 -1.45
C LEU A 73 -1.40 -10.28 -2.67
N ARG A 74 -0.71 -10.13 -3.80
CA ARG A 74 -1.25 -9.71 -5.10
C ARG A 74 -1.87 -8.31 -5.09
N GLY A 75 -1.45 -7.46 -4.18
CA GLY A 75 -1.75 -6.04 -4.22
C GLY A 75 -0.89 -5.32 -5.27
N THR A 76 -1.32 -4.11 -5.61
CA THR A 76 -0.65 -3.21 -6.54
C THR A 76 -0.21 -1.98 -5.77
N ILE A 77 1.08 -1.66 -5.84
CA ILE A 77 1.59 -0.38 -5.32
C ILE A 77 1.17 0.71 -6.29
N ASP A 78 0.48 1.74 -5.80
CA ASP A 78 0.13 2.92 -6.59
C ASP A 78 1.33 3.88 -6.58
N LYS A 79 1.74 4.29 -5.38
CA LYS A 79 2.85 5.23 -5.18
C LYS A 79 3.33 5.24 -3.73
N TYR A 80 4.48 5.87 -3.55
CA TYR A 80 5.01 6.27 -2.26
C TYR A 80 4.84 7.77 -2.05
N GLU A 81 4.40 8.18 -0.87
CA GLU A 81 4.33 9.59 -0.46
C GLU A 81 5.14 9.76 0.83
N GLY A 82 6.45 10.02 0.70
CA GLY A 82 7.37 9.98 1.84
C GLY A 82 7.51 8.56 2.39
N ASP A 83 7.07 8.34 3.61
CA ASP A 83 7.00 7.05 4.30
C ASP A 83 5.66 6.31 4.11
N ALA A 84 4.68 6.96 3.48
CA ALA A 84 3.40 6.37 3.16
C ALA A 84 3.47 5.45 1.93
N ILE A 85 2.80 4.30 2.03
CA ILE A 85 2.57 3.38 0.92
C ILE A 85 1.10 3.45 0.57
N ILE A 86 0.82 3.87 -0.66
CA ILE A 86 -0.52 3.86 -1.23
C ILE A 86 -0.60 2.66 -2.15
N SER A 87 -1.56 1.78 -1.90
CA SER A 87 -1.74 0.55 -2.66
C SER A 87 -3.21 0.17 -2.76
N PHE A 88 -3.50 -0.81 -3.61
CA PHE A 88 -4.83 -1.35 -3.77
C PHE A 88 -4.83 -2.81 -4.19
N PHE A 89 -5.96 -3.48 -3.98
CA PHE A 89 -6.16 -4.90 -4.26
C PHE A 89 -7.37 -5.08 -5.19
N GLY A 90 -7.29 -6.08 -6.07
CA GLY A 90 -8.34 -6.44 -7.04
C GLY A 90 -8.16 -5.87 -8.45
N ALA A 91 -7.06 -5.15 -8.71
CA ALA A 91 -6.67 -4.68 -10.04
C ALA A 91 -5.13 -4.61 -10.12
N PRO A 92 -4.50 -4.73 -11.31
CA PRO A 92 -5.12 -4.88 -12.63
C PRO A 92 -5.73 -6.27 -12.86
N ILE A 93 -5.29 -7.28 -12.10
CA ILE A 93 -5.88 -8.61 -12.13
C ILE A 93 -6.99 -8.68 -11.09
N GLU A 94 -8.18 -9.06 -11.53
CA GLU A 94 -9.34 -9.23 -10.67
C GLU A 94 -9.30 -10.55 -9.91
N TYR A 95 -9.65 -10.49 -8.62
CA TYR A 95 -9.80 -11.68 -7.77
C TYR A 95 -10.71 -11.35 -6.58
N GLY A 96 -11.64 -12.25 -6.25
CA GLY A 96 -12.67 -11.99 -5.24
C GLY A 96 -12.16 -11.81 -3.81
N SER A 97 -10.96 -12.28 -3.48
CA SER A 97 -10.38 -12.21 -2.14
C SER A 97 -9.63 -10.90 -1.84
N HIS A 98 -9.79 -9.85 -2.65
CA HIS A 98 -9.01 -8.61 -2.54
C HIS A 98 -9.15 -7.90 -1.18
N ALA A 99 -10.33 -7.92 -0.56
CA ALA A 99 -10.52 -7.35 0.78
C ALA A 99 -9.83 -8.18 1.88
N GLY A 100 -9.93 -9.50 1.82
CA GLY A 100 -9.25 -10.40 2.76
C GLY A 100 -7.72 -10.31 2.64
N ASN A 101 -7.18 -10.27 1.42
CA ASN A 101 -5.75 -10.10 1.19
C ASN A 101 -5.24 -8.76 1.71
N ALA A 102 -5.99 -7.68 1.54
CA ALA A 102 -5.65 -6.38 2.11
C ALA A 102 -5.59 -6.43 3.64
N CYS A 103 -6.58 -7.06 4.30
CA CYS A 103 -6.56 -7.23 5.75
C CYS A 103 -5.37 -8.08 6.22
N LEU A 104 -5.08 -9.18 5.52
CA LEU A 104 -3.93 -10.03 5.80
C LEU A 104 -2.60 -9.27 5.61
N ALA A 105 -2.51 -8.39 4.61
CA ALA A 105 -1.35 -7.53 4.38
C ALA A 105 -1.10 -6.63 5.59
N ALA A 106 -2.14 -5.99 6.13
CA ALA A 106 -2.00 -5.14 7.31
C ALA A 106 -1.48 -5.91 8.53
N VAL A 107 -2.03 -7.10 8.79
CA VAL A 107 -1.58 -7.95 9.90
C VAL A 107 -0.11 -8.37 9.71
N ARG A 108 0.27 -8.79 8.49
CA ARG A 108 1.65 -9.17 8.18
C ARG A 108 2.61 -7.99 8.28
N MET A 109 2.21 -6.81 7.82
CA MET A 109 3.00 -5.58 7.95
C MET A 109 3.22 -5.22 9.42
N LYS A 110 2.22 -5.32 10.30
CA LYS A 110 2.43 -5.08 11.74
C LYS A 110 3.39 -6.08 12.39
N LYS A 111 3.37 -7.34 11.95
CA LYS A 111 4.35 -8.34 12.39
C LYS A 111 5.75 -8.00 11.89
N MET A 112 5.89 -7.64 10.62
CA MET A 112 7.17 -7.24 10.03
C MET A 112 7.73 -5.97 10.65
N GLU A 113 6.88 -4.98 10.92
CA GLU A 113 7.23 -3.75 11.63
C GLU A 113 7.93 -4.05 12.97
N SER A 114 7.41 -5.02 13.72
CA SER A 114 7.99 -5.41 15.00
C SER A 114 9.43 -5.93 14.82
N LEU A 115 9.66 -6.75 13.79
CA LEU A 115 10.98 -7.31 13.46
C LEU A 115 11.94 -6.23 12.95
N LEU A 116 11.46 -5.35 12.08
CA LEU A 116 12.22 -4.21 11.56
C LEU A 116 12.64 -3.27 12.68
N ASN A 117 11.73 -2.96 13.61
CA ASN A 117 12.05 -2.09 14.74
C ASN A 117 13.08 -2.71 15.69
N GLU A 118 13.01 -4.02 15.95
CA GLU A 118 14.05 -4.72 16.72
C GLU A 118 15.42 -4.56 16.03
N HIS A 119 15.48 -4.80 14.72
CA HIS A 119 16.70 -4.65 13.94
C HIS A 119 17.22 -3.19 13.91
N PHE A 120 16.36 -2.23 13.58
CA PHE A 120 16.72 -0.83 13.43
C PHE A 120 17.22 -0.21 14.74
N LEU A 121 16.61 -0.57 15.88
CA LEU A 121 17.06 -0.09 17.18
C LEU A 121 18.38 -0.75 17.60
N LYS A 122 18.51 -2.07 17.39
CA LYS A 122 19.74 -2.80 17.72
C LYS A 122 20.96 -2.27 16.96
N GLU A 123 20.79 -1.98 15.68
CA GLU A 123 21.85 -1.47 14.80
C GLU A 123 21.95 0.08 14.83
N SER A 124 21.17 0.76 15.67
CA SER A 124 21.12 2.23 15.78
C SER A 124 20.82 2.93 14.44
N LEU A 125 20.04 2.29 13.57
CA LEU A 125 19.63 2.80 12.25
C LEU A 125 18.48 3.81 12.34
N SER A 126 17.70 3.77 13.43
CA SER A 126 16.63 4.73 13.69
C SER A 126 16.68 5.19 15.14
N PRO A 127 16.41 6.48 15.43
CA PRO A 127 16.34 6.98 16.80
C PRO A 127 15.11 6.46 17.57
N ASN A 128 14.06 6.01 16.87
CA ASN A 128 12.80 5.52 17.46
C ASN A 128 12.19 4.40 16.62
N PRO A 129 11.27 3.59 17.17
CA PRO A 129 10.47 2.68 16.37
C PRO A 129 9.66 3.41 15.29
N LEU A 130 9.60 2.84 14.09
CA LEU A 130 8.70 3.23 13.01
C LEU A 130 7.37 2.51 13.26
N LEU A 131 6.38 3.22 13.78
CA LEU A 131 5.07 2.66 14.10
C LEU A 131 4.06 3.05 13.01
N THR A 132 3.62 2.08 12.23
CA THR A 132 2.80 2.28 11.04
C THR A 132 1.31 2.19 11.37
N ARG A 133 0.57 3.18 10.89
CA ARG A 133 -0.90 3.22 10.84
C ARG A 133 -1.38 2.79 9.46
N MET A 134 -2.55 2.18 9.42
CA MET A 134 -3.13 1.61 8.21
C MET A 134 -4.62 1.89 8.14
N GLY A 135 -5.07 2.29 6.95
CA GLY A 135 -6.47 2.55 6.63
C GLY A 135 -6.89 1.76 5.40
N ILE A 136 -7.98 0.99 5.52
CA ILE A 136 -8.42 0.08 4.46
C ILE A 136 -9.91 0.28 4.17
N ASN A 137 -10.24 0.52 2.91
CA ASN A 137 -11.64 0.63 2.47
C ASN A 137 -11.89 -0.12 1.18
N THR A 138 -12.90 -0.99 1.19
CA THR A 138 -13.49 -1.59 0.00
C THR A 138 -14.65 -0.75 -0.51
N GLY A 139 -14.70 -0.52 -1.82
CA GLY A 139 -15.80 0.19 -2.44
C GLY A 139 -15.56 0.46 -3.91
N GLU A 140 -16.54 1.10 -4.53
CA GLU A 140 -16.47 1.48 -5.93
C GLU A 140 -15.47 2.64 -6.14
N MET A 141 -14.57 2.50 -7.10
CA MET A 141 -13.57 3.49 -7.48
C MET A 141 -13.19 3.33 -8.96
N VAL A 142 -12.51 4.33 -9.52
CA VAL A 142 -11.98 4.28 -10.88
C VAL A 142 -10.52 3.86 -10.81
N VAL A 143 -10.12 2.83 -11.56
CA VAL A 143 -8.73 2.41 -11.73
C VAL A 143 -8.31 2.57 -13.18
N GLY A 144 -7.09 3.02 -13.44
CA GLY A 144 -6.57 3.18 -14.79
C GLY A 144 -5.34 4.07 -14.87
N ASN A 145 -4.87 4.34 -16.08
CA ASN A 145 -3.80 5.32 -16.29
C ASN A 145 -4.37 6.74 -16.16
N MET A 146 -3.81 7.52 -15.25
CA MET A 146 -4.21 8.92 -15.03
C MET A 146 -2.99 9.83 -15.06
N GLY A 147 -3.17 11.06 -15.55
CA GLY A 147 -2.09 12.05 -15.63
C GLY A 147 -2.16 12.90 -16.89
N THR A 148 -1.01 13.33 -17.38
CA THR A 148 -0.87 14.12 -18.61
C THR A 148 -0.33 13.26 -19.74
N ALA A 149 -0.44 13.73 -20.98
CA ALA A 149 0.12 13.03 -22.15
C ALA A 149 1.62 12.66 -22.03
N LYS A 150 2.38 13.31 -21.13
CA LYS A 150 3.82 13.06 -20.91
C LYS A 150 4.13 12.27 -19.65
N LYS A 151 3.18 12.12 -18.73
CA LYS A 151 3.36 11.42 -17.45
C LYS A 151 2.02 10.83 -17.02
N MET A 152 1.94 9.50 -17.08
CA MET A 152 0.77 8.72 -16.71
C MET A 152 1.17 7.75 -15.61
N ASP A 153 0.36 7.66 -14.56
CA ASP A 153 0.52 6.73 -13.45
C ASP A 153 -0.71 5.80 -13.42
N TYR A 154 -0.50 4.50 -13.17
CA TYR A 154 -1.60 3.56 -12.98
C TYR A 154 -2.08 3.65 -11.53
N THR A 155 -3.28 4.21 -11.32
CA THR A 155 -3.72 4.65 -9.99
C THR A 155 -5.23 4.46 -9.81
N ILE A 156 -5.69 4.60 -8.56
CA ILE A 156 -7.10 4.59 -8.19
C ILE A 156 -7.58 5.98 -7.79
N MET A 157 -8.82 6.32 -8.14
CA MET A 157 -9.49 7.56 -7.72
C MET A 157 -10.95 7.34 -7.33
N GLY A 158 -11.41 8.11 -6.35
CA GLY A 158 -12.82 8.14 -5.95
C GLY A 158 -13.00 8.35 -4.45
N ASN A 159 -14.24 8.55 -4.04
CA ASN A 159 -14.57 8.77 -2.63
C ASN A 159 -14.16 7.58 -1.73
N SER A 160 -14.26 6.36 -2.25
CA SER A 160 -13.82 5.15 -1.55
C SER A 160 -12.32 5.14 -1.24
N VAL A 161 -11.50 5.74 -2.11
CA VAL A 161 -10.05 5.89 -1.90
C VAL A 161 -9.79 6.89 -0.77
N ASN A 162 -10.46 8.05 -0.82
CA ASN A 162 -10.35 9.08 0.20
C ASN A 162 -10.80 8.58 1.59
N LEU A 163 -11.76 7.66 1.65
CA LEU A 163 -12.18 7.05 2.91
C LEU A 163 -11.07 6.17 3.52
N ALA A 164 -10.33 5.39 2.72
CA ALA A 164 -9.19 4.62 3.22
C ALA A 164 -8.12 5.56 3.82
N ALA A 165 -7.78 6.65 3.14
CA ALA A 165 -6.84 7.65 3.65
C ALA A 165 -7.33 8.31 4.97
N ARG A 166 -8.64 8.59 5.08
CA ARG A 166 -9.21 9.11 6.34
C ARG A 166 -9.15 8.09 7.47
N LEU A 167 -9.41 6.81 7.19
CA LEU A 167 -9.31 5.74 8.18
C LEU A 167 -7.88 5.59 8.70
N GLU A 168 -6.88 5.70 7.83
CA GLU A 168 -5.47 5.75 8.24
C GLU A 168 -5.28 6.87 9.27
N GLY A 169 -5.55 8.13 8.91
CA GLY A 169 -5.24 9.25 9.79
C GLY A 169 -6.02 9.27 11.11
N VAL A 170 -7.24 8.71 11.11
CA VAL A 170 -8.11 8.63 12.29
C VAL A 170 -7.63 7.59 13.32
N ASN A 171 -6.73 6.67 12.95
CA ASN A 171 -6.03 5.80 13.92
C ASN A 171 -5.41 6.60 15.08
N LYS A 172 -4.88 7.80 14.79
CA LYS A 172 -4.30 8.69 15.81
C LYS A 172 -5.29 9.06 16.90
N GLN A 173 -6.57 9.25 16.55
CA GLN A 173 -7.61 9.66 17.48
C GLN A 173 -8.07 8.51 18.38
N TYR A 174 -8.12 7.29 17.83
CA TYR A 174 -8.57 6.10 18.55
C TYR A 174 -7.45 5.31 19.23
N GLY A 175 -6.18 5.66 18.99
CA GLY A 175 -5.04 4.92 19.53
C GLY A 175 -4.89 3.53 18.92
N THR A 176 -5.36 3.34 17.68
CA THR A 176 -5.29 2.08 16.93
C THR A 176 -4.18 2.13 15.89
N TRP A 177 -3.87 0.98 15.26
CA TRP A 177 -2.89 0.88 14.18
C TRP A 177 -3.49 0.47 12.84
N ILE A 178 -4.61 -0.26 12.86
CA ILE A 178 -5.30 -0.72 11.67
C ILE A 178 -6.77 -0.34 11.85
N LEU A 179 -7.31 0.40 10.88
CA LEU A 179 -8.74 0.65 10.77
C LEU A 179 -9.23 0.22 9.39
N ILE A 180 -10.36 -0.49 9.40
CA ILE A 180 -11.04 -0.93 8.19
C ILE A 180 -12.47 -0.41 8.21
N SER A 181 -13.04 -0.14 7.04
CA SER A 181 -14.47 0.17 6.94
C SER A 181 -15.32 -1.09 7.16
N GLU A 182 -16.60 -0.88 7.46
CA GLU A 182 -17.60 -1.96 7.51
C GLU A 182 -17.66 -2.72 6.17
N ALA A 183 -17.59 -2.00 5.05
CA ALA A 183 -17.58 -2.61 3.72
C ALA A 183 -16.38 -3.56 3.52
N THR A 184 -15.19 -3.17 4.00
CA THR A 184 -14.01 -4.05 3.98
C THR A 184 -14.24 -5.29 4.84
N CYS A 185 -14.79 -5.12 6.05
CA CYS A 185 -15.07 -6.24 6.96
C CYS A 185 -16.05 -7.25 6.35
N GLN A 186 -17.15 -6.77 5.76
CA GLN A 186 -18.13 -7.62 5.08
C GLN A 186 -17.53 -8.32 3.85
N ALA A 187 -16.73 -7.62 3.05
CA ALA A 187 -16.11 -8.19 1.85
C ALA A 187 -14.97 -9.18 2.16
N ALA A 188 -14.28 -9.03 3.30
CA ALA A 188 -13.25 -9.96 3.74
C ALA A 188 -13.84 -11.29 4.23
N GLY A 189 -15.04 -11.26 4.82
CA GLY A 189 -15.67 -12.43 5.42
C GLY A 189 -14.96 -12.89 6.71
N ASP A 190 -15.32 -14.07 7.20
CA ASP A 190 -14.84 -14.64 8.47
C ASP A 190 -13.46 -15.34 8.37
N GLY A 191 -12.64 -14.96 7.38
CA GLY A 191 -11.39 -15.62 7.01
C GLY A 191 -10.18 -15.28 7.88
#